data_AF-A0A367IZ88-F1
#
_entry.id   AF-A0A367IZ88-F1
#
_cell.length_a   1.000
_cell.length_b   1.000
_cell.length_c   1.000
_cell.angle_alpha   90.00
_cell.angle_beta   90.00
_cell.angle_gamma   90.00
#
_symmetry.space_group_name_H-M   'P 1'
#
loop_
_entity.id
_entity.type
_entity.pdbx_description
1 polymer ?
#
loop_
_entity_poly.entity_id
_entity_poly.type
_entity_poly.pdbx_seq_one_letter_code
_entity_poly.pdbx_strand_id
1 'polypeptide(L)'
;MSTNDAIKIFWPSHLCSPKCQYGYLIGWYNVSNDVCVASIVPNVEVSYLDCAIELVPLNLILRELEQYLSEFRVSGEQFVHINKVCNVPPKILGYSTMKEQCEYSGIQEQKMWLNIQLTNNHIPILLSLYMNNEKFKVNEYQVIFYDQPNPKRLQFLALNPLELDISVYNTPRQTPEKHAALEQILHYSHQLNGSDRGSTSTDLEKVLIQINSSYFLEQGMQQLPFKYKQKQTSQSHILGCLVYYLRLFWIFPVRVIISSLKWLSGYYIKKWITLCSMCFLFLILTLAEATLQALNLHLPPWILNGIAFKDLSAAGQQIDLRLQQLFFWSRQYVLLRKQNWANTAKARAHYISFYNSMWLVANDIIIGIALGTFLTANKYVLAERLHDILNKYTVKSLESM
;
A
#
# COMPACT_ATOMS: atom_id res chain seq x y z
N MET A 1 -30.15 4.60 23.84
CA MET A 1 -29.09 5.31 23.09
C MET A 1 -29.03 6.71 23.64
N SER A 2 -27.91 7.11 24.25
CA SER A 2 -27.69 8.47 24.73
C SER A 2 -27.77 9.44 23.55
N THR A 3 -28.45 10.56 23.78
CA THR A 3 -29.02 11.49 22.81
C THR A 3 -28.02 12.40 22.07
N ASN A 4 -26.71 12.12 22.10
CA ASN A 4 -25.67 13.07 21.66
C ASN A 4 -24.64 12.55 20.64
N ASP A 5 -24.71 11.30 20.17
CA ASP A 5 -23.67 10.79 19.27
C ASP A 5 -23.97 11.13 17.80
N ALA A 6 -23.42 12.26 17.34
CA ALA A 6 -23.41 12.67 15.93
C ALA A 6 -22.82 11.57 15.04
N ILE A 7 -23.38 11.39 13.84
CA ILE A 7 -22.93 10.36 12.89
C ILE A 7 -21.64 10.81 12.23
N LYS A 8 -20.62 9.94 12.22
CA LYS A 8 -19.35 10.20 11.53
C LYS A 8 -19.25 9.36 10.28
N ILE A 9 -19.09 10.02 9.14
CA ILE A 9 -18.92 9.39 7.83
C ILE A 9 -17.47 9.58 7.42
N PHE A 10 -16.69 8.51 7.45
CA PHE A 10 -15.33 8.48 6.92
C PHE A 10 -15.42 8.26 5.42
N TRP A 11 -15.00 9.28 4.66
CA TRP A 11 -15.15 9.33 3.21
C TRP A 11 -13.79 9.37 2.51
N PRO A 12 -13.54 8.47 1.55
CA PRO A 12 -12.28 8.45 0.81
C PRO A 12 -12.20 9.65 -0.14
N SER A 13 -11.11 10.40 -0.02
CA SER A 13 -10.89 11.66 -0.75
C SER A 13 -10.85 11.49 -2.27
N HIS A 14 -10.34 10.36 -2.76
CA HIS A 14 -10.27 10.07 -4.20
C HIS A 14 -11.64 9.90 -4.86
N LEU A 15 -12.70 9.64 -4.06
CA LEU A 15 -14.07 9.58 -4.57
C LEU A 15 -14.69 10.97 -4.81
N CYS A 16 -14.03 12.04 -4.35
CA CYS A 16 -14.44 13.43 -4.60
C CYS A 16 -13.88 13.92 -5.96
N SER A 17 -14.12 13.16 -7.02
CA SER A 17 -13.54 13.38 -8.34
C SER A 17 -14.62 13.33 -9.42
N PRO A 18 -14.51 14.11 -10.52
CA PRO A 18 -15.45 14.06 -11.64
C PRO A 18 -15.47 12.72 -12.37
N LYS A 19 -14.51 11.84 -12.10
CA LYS A 19 -14.47 10.48 -12.64
C LYS A 19 -15.34 9.50 -11.85
N CYS A 20 -15.74 9.87 -10.63
CA CYS A 20 -16.52 9.01 -9.77
C CYS A 20 -17.99 9.03 -10.18
N GLN A 21 -18.55 7.84 -10.32
CA GLN A 21 -19.91 7.60 -10.78
C GLN A 21 -20.83 7.36 -9.58
N TYR A 22 -22.10 7.71 -9.72
CA TYR A 22 -23.16 7.42 -8.75
C TYR A 22 -23.42 5.91 -8.67
N GLY A 23 -23.84 5.42 -7.50
CA GLY A 23 -23.98 3.98 -7.29
C GLY A 23 -24.04 3.55 -5.83
N TYR A 24 -23.84 2.25 -5.60
CA TYR A 24 -23.93 1.66 -4.27
C TYR A 24 -22.67 1.96 -3.45
N LEU A 25 -22.89 2.39 -2.22
CA LEU A 25 -21.85 2.61 -1.22
C LEU A 25 -21.48 1.28 -0.58
N ILE A 26 -20.20 0.93 -0.61
CA ILE A 26 -19.68 -0.28 0.02
C ILE A 26 -18.66 0.11 1.10
N GLY A 27 -18.79 -0.50 2.27
CA GLY A 27 -17.89 -0.24 3.38
C GLY A 27 -18.34 -0.93 4.67
N TRP A 28 -18.11 -0.27 5.80
CA TRP A 28 -18.41 -0.82 7.12
C TRP A 28 -19.25 0.14 7.95
N TYR A 29 -20.08 -0.43 8.81
CA TYR A 29 -20.86 0.28 9.80
C TYR A 29 -20.56 -0.30 11.19
N ASN A 30 -20.16 0.57 12.11
CA ASN A 30 -19.81 0.22 13.48
C ASN A 30 -20.96 0.53 14.45
N VAL A 31 -20.93 -0.09 15.63
CA VAL A 31 -21.96 0.11 16.67
C VAL A 31 -21.99 1.55 17.19
N SER A 32 -20.87 2.28 17.07
CA SER A 32 -20.68 3.65 17.56
C SER A 32 -21.15 4.74 16.59
N ASN A 33 -22.08 4.44 15.66
CA ASN A 33 -22.55 5.35 14.60
C ASN A 33 -21.44 5.84 13.63
N ASP A 34 -20.30 5.15 13.58
CA ASP A 34 -19.24 5.41 12.61
C ASP A 34 -19.47 4.59 11.34
N VAL A 35 -19.46 5.29 10.21
CA VAL A 35 -19.60 4.73 8.86
C VAL A 35 -18.27 4.91 8.13
N CYS A 36 -17.64 3.81 7.70
CA CYS A 36 -16.46 3.87 6.86
C CYS A 36 -16.82 3.47 5.44
N VAL A 37 -16.91 4.46 4.53
CA VAL A 37 -17.10 4.21 3.09
C VAL A 37 -15.76 3.82 2.49
N ALA A 38 -15.71 2.75 1.70
CA ALA A 38 -14.46 2.29 1.08
C ALA A 38 -14.43 2.49 -0.43
N SER A 39 -15.56 2.24 -1.09
CA SER A 39 -15.69 2.31 -2.55
C SER A 39 -17.13 2.60 -2.95
N ILE A 40 -17.32 3.20 -4.13
CA ILE A 40 -18.61 3.28 -4.81
C ILE A 40 -18.60 2.30 -5.97
N VAL A 41 -19.60 1.43 -6.04
CA VAL A 41 -19.82 0.58 -7.22
C VAL A 41 -20.80 1.30 -8.14
N PRO A 42 -20.36 1.73 -9.33
CA PRO A 42 -21.23 2.46 -10.24
C PRO A 42 -22.42 1.61 -10.68
N ASN A 43 -23.59 2.23 -10.73
CA ASN A 43 -24.73 1.64 -11.39
C ASN A 43 -24.83 2.17 -12.83
N VAL A 44 -25.17 1.31 -13.78
CA VAL A 44 -25.68 1.79 -15.07
C VAL A 44 -27.01 2.48 -14.81
N GLU A 45 -27.20 3.59 -15.52
CA GLU A 45 -28.39 4.43 -15.49
C GLU A 45 -29.65 3.63 -15.15
N VAL A 46 -30.22 3.92 -13.97
CA VAL A 46 -31.65 3.77 -13.78
C VAL A 46 -32.25 4.76 -14.77
N SER A 47 -32.55 4.29 -15.98
CA SER A 47 -33.27 5.05 -16.97
C SER A 47 -34.57 5.50 -16.31
N TYR A 48 -34.73 6.82 -16.22
CA TYR A 48 -35.82 7.54 -15.56
C TYR A 48 -37.23 7.26 -16.16
N LEU A 49 -37.43 6.17 -16.91
CA LEU A 49 -38.71 5.78 -17.49
C LEU A 49 -39.44 4.66 -16.72
N ASP A 50 -38.79 3.97 -15.79
CA ASP A 50 -39.43 2.83 -15.10
C ASP A 50 -39.76 3.11 -13.62
N CYS A 51 -40.19 4.35 -13.31
CA CYS A 51 -40.89 4.61 -12.04
C CYS A 51 -42.30 3.99 -11.98
N ALA A 52 -42.71 3.20 -12.98
CA ALA A 52 -44.02 2.59 -13.02
C ALA A 52 -44.06 1.06 -13.26
N ILE A 53 -43.01 0.37 -13.70
CA ILE A 53 -43.14 -1.06 -14.06
C ILE A 53 -41.88 -1.87 -13.69
N GLU A 54 -42.09 -2.89 -12.85
CA GLU A 54 -41.22 -4.02 -12.49
C GLU A 54 -39.95 -3.80 -11.61
N LEU A 55 -40.18 -4.00 -10.30
CA LEU A 55 -39.25 -4.17 -9.16
C LEU A 55 -38.16 -5.27 -9.29
N VAL A 56 -37.90 -5.83 -10.47
CA VAL A 56 -37.13 -7.07 -10.64
C VAL A 56 -35.62 -6.87 -10.87
N PRO A 57 -35.12 -5.91 -11.68
CA PRO A 57 -33.69 -5.85 -12.01
C PRO A 57 -32.81 -5.27 -10.88
N LEU A 58 -33.32 -4.36 -10.06
CA LEU A 58 -32.56 -3.71 -8.99
C LEU A 58 -32.25 -4.66 -7.82
N ASN A 59 -33.22 -5.52 -7.48
CA ASN A 59 -33.07 -6.54 -6.45
C ASN A 59 -32.07 -7.64 -6.84
N LEU A 60 -31.91 -7.90 -8.15
CA LEU A 60 -30.94 -8.88 -8.64
C LEU A 60 -29.50 -8.41 -8.43
N ILE A 61 -29.19 -7.15 -8.80
CA ILE A 61 -27.84 -6.57 -8.63
C ILE A 61 -27.47 -6.48 -7.15
N LEU A 62 -28.42 -6.07 -6.31
CA LEU A 62 -28.24 -6.05 -4.86
C LEU A 62 -27.94 -7.45 -4.32
N ARG A 63 -28.68 -8.48 -4.75
CA ARG A 63 -28.44 -9.87 -4.36
C ARG A 63 -27.09 -10.41 -4.86
N GLU A 64 -26.68 -10.09 -6.08
CA GLU A 64 -25.36 -10.45 -6.60
C GLU A 64 -24.24 -9.78 -5.81
N LEU A 65 -24.39 -8.49 -5.48
CA LEU A 65 -23.45 -7.77 -4.63
C LEU A 65 -23.42 -8.35 -3.22
N GLU A 66 -24.56 -8.65 -2.61
CA GLU A 66 -24.65 -9.29 -1.30
C GLU A 66 -24.04 -10.70 -1.30
N GLN A 67 -24.30 -11.49 -2.34
CA GLN A 67 -23.70 -12.81 -2.51
C GLN A 67 -22.19 -12.68 -2.65
N TYR A 68 -21.70 -11.77 -3.50
CA TYR A 68 -20.26 -11.55 -3.64
C TYR A 68 -19.63 -11.07 -2.32
N LEU A 69 -20.24 -10.09 -1.64
CA LEU A 69 -19.89 -9.63 -0.28
C LEU A 69 -19.89 -10.77 0.75
N SER A 70 -20.75 -11.78 0.58
CA SER A 70 -20.77 -12.98 1.40
C SER A 70 -19.65 -13.98 1.04
N GLU A 71 -19.30 -14.11 -0.24
CA GLU A 71 -18.17 -14.92 -0.73
C GLU A 71 -16.82 -14.36 -0.24
N PHE A 72 -16.73 -13.04 0.01
CA PHE A 72 -15.57 -12.47 0.74
C PHE A 72 -15.32 -13.14 2.08
N ARG A 73 -16.33 -13.69 2.76
CA ARG A 73 -16.13 -14.40 4.04
C ARG A 73 -15.39 -15.72 3.88
N VAL A 74 -15.40 -16.33 2.69
CA VAL A 74 -15.05 -17.75 2.51
C VAL A 74 -13.79 -17.96 1.67
N SER A 75 -13.53 -17.21 0.60
CA SER A 75 -12.35 -17.49 -0.25
C SER A 75 -11.87 -16.31 -1.10
N GLY A 76 -10.54 -16.11 -1.13
CA GLY A 76 -9.88 -15.22 -2.08
C GLY A 76 -8.49 -14.79 -1.61
N GLU A 77 -7.44 -15.11 -2.37
CA GLU A 77 -6.05 -14.75 -2.08
C GLU A 77 -5.83 -13.24 -1.82
N GLN A 78 -6.64 -12.39 -2.46
CA GLN A 78 -6.56 -10.93 -2.32
C GLN A 78 -7.34 -10.37 -1.12
N PHE A 79 -8.28 -11.15 -0.56
CA PHE A 79 -9.19 -10.73 0.51
C PHE A 79 -8.92 -11.39 1.86
N VAL A 80 -7.98 -12.35 1.91
CA VAL A 80 -7.43 -12.89 3.16
C VAL A 80 -7.02 -11.78 4.12
N HIS A 81 -6.52 -10.65 3.60
CA HIS A 81 -6.13 -9.50 4.41
C HIS A 81 -7.30 -8.87 5.16
N ILE A 82 -8.43 -8.62 4.49
CA ILE A 82 -9.61 -7.99 5.10
C ILE A 82 -10.18 -8.90 6.19
N ASN A 83 -10.34 -10.19 5.91
CA ASN A 83 -10.86 -11.14 6.91
C ASN A 83 -9.92 -11.29 8.12
N LYS A 84 -8.60 -11.30 7.89
CA LYS A 84 -7.61 -11.44 8.96
C LYS A 84 -7.53 -10.20 9.86
N VAL A 85 -7.74 -9.00 9.30
CA VAL A 85 -7.47 -7.74 10.01
C VAL A 85 -8.75 -7.06 10.50
N CYS A 86 -9.79 -6.94 9.67
CA CYS A 86 -11.04 -6.29 10.07
C CYS A 86 -11.94 -7.20 10.91
N ASN A 87 -11.92 -8.52 10.67
CA ASN A 87 -12.84 -9.51 11.26
C ASN A 87 -14.35 -9.15 11.16
N VAL A 88 -14.68 -8.14 10.33
CA VAL A 88 -16.03 -7.64 10.05
C VAL A 88 -16.18 -7.58 8.54
N PRO A 89 -17.15 -8.30 7.96
CA PRO A 89 -17.37 -8.31 6.53
C PRO A 89 -17.90 -6.94 6.07
N PRO A 90 -17.44 -6.46 4.89
CA PRO A 90 -18.01 -5.27 4.28
C PRO A 90 -19.48 -5.46 3.94
N LYS A 91 -20.24 -4.37 3.96
CA LYS A 91 -21.67 -4.31 3.69
C LYS A 91 -21.99 -3.20 2.71
N ILE A 92 -23.16 -3.32 2.10
CA ILE A 92 -23.79 -2.22 1.38
C ILE A 92 -24.27 -1.23 2.43
N LEU A 93 -23.83 0.02 2.32
CA LEU A 93 -24.12 1.09 3.26
C LEU A 93 -25.29 1.96 2.78
N GLY A 94 -25.53 1.97 1.47
CA GLY A 94 -26.60 2.75 0.85
C GLY A 94 -26.28 3.15 -0.58
N TYR A 95 -26.78 4.31 -1.00
CA TYR A 95 -26.70 4.77 -2.38
C TYR A 95 -26.23 6.24 -2.48
N SER A 96 -25.38 6.50 -3.47
CA SER A 96 -24.90 7.83 -3.81
C SER A 96 -25.56 8.33 -5.10
N THR A 97 -26.26 9.47 -5.05
CA THR A 97 -26.93 10.13 -6.18
C THR A 97 -26.33 11.51 -6.50
N MET A 98 -26.56 12.02 -7.71
CA MET A 98 -26.29 13.43 -8.05
C MET A 98 -27.55 14.32 -8.03
N LYS A 99 -28.76 13.74 -8.06
CA LYS A 99 -30.04 14.48 -8.06
C LYS A 99 -30.89 14.12 -6.84
N GLU A 100 -31.62 15.10 -6.31
CA GLU A 100 -32.45 15.03 -5.08
C GLU A 100 -33.59 13.99 -5.12
N GLN A 101 -33.90 13.35 -6.25
CA GLN A 101 -35.18 12.68 -6.48
C GLN A 101 -35.10 11.15 -6.59
N CYS A 102 -34.44 10.46 -5.67
CA CYS A 102 -34.64 9.03 -5.50
C CYS A 102 -34.82 8.72 -4.01
N GLU A 103 -36.04 8.90 -3.50
CA GLU A 103 -36.45 8.19 -2.28
C GLU A 103 -36.62 6.72 -2.64
N TYR A 104 -35.55 5.95 -2.44
CA TYR A 104 -35.62 4.50 -2.55
C TYR A 104 -36.42 3.96 -1.36
N SER A 105 -37.67 3.57 -1.60
CA SER A 105 -38.56 2.89 -0.66
C SER A 105 -38.54 1.38 -0.91
N GLY A 106 -37.36 0.77 -0.97
CA GLY A 106 -37.22 -0.68 -0.96
C GLY A 106 -37.29 -1.19 0.48
N ILE A 107 -38.29 -2.02 0.78
CA ILE A 107 -38.37 -2.76 2.05
C ILE A 107 -37.12 -3.63 2.12
N GLN A 108 -36.16 -3.28 2.97
CA GLN A 108 -34.93 -4.05 3.13
C GLN A 108 -34.83 -4.60 4.56
N GLU A 109 -34.31 -5.82 4.69
CA GLU A 109 -33.89 -6.42 5.96
C GLU A 109 -32.52 -5.88 6.42
N GLN A 110 -32.11 -4.71 5.92
CA GLN A 110 -30.83 -4.10 6.27
C GLN A 110 -30.98 -3.18 7.48
N LYS A 111 -30.05 -3.28 8.44
CA LYS A 111 -30.07 -2.51 9.69
C LYS A 111 -29.88 -1.00 9.50
N MET A 112 -29.23 -0.60 8.40
CA MET A 112 -28.86 0.79 8.10
C MET A 112 -28.82 1.03 6.59
N TRP A 113 -29.33 2.17 6.12
CA TRP A 113 -29.24 2.62 4.73
C TRP A 113 -29.01 4.15 4.64
N LEU A 114 -27.98 4.56 3.91
CA LEU A 114 -27.56 5.94 3.70
C LEU A 114 -27.89 6.42 2.28
N ASN A 115 -28.61 7.53 2.15
CA ASN A 115 -28.71 8.23 0.88
C ASN A 115 -27.80 9.45 0.91
N ILE A 116 -26.76 9.44 0.08
CA ILE A 116 -25.77 10.50 -0.01
C ILE A 116 -25.89 11.18 -1.37
N GLN A 117 -25.89 12.51 -1.38
CA GLN A 117 -25.80 13.30 -2.60
C GLN A 117 -24.41 13.87 -2.76
N LEU A 118 -23.81 13.69 -3.93
CA LEU A 118 -22.60 14.41 -4.29
C LEU A 118 -22.98 15.78 -4.86
N THR A 119 -22.48 16.83 -4.23
CA THR A 119 -22.61 18.21 -4.75
C THR A 119 -21.89 18.37 -6.08
N ASN A 120 -22.09 19.52 -6.74
CA ASN A 120 -21.32 19.90 -7.95
C ASN A 120 -19.80 19.88 -7.73
N ASN A 121 -19.35 20.06 -6.48
CA ASN A 121 -17.95 20.00 -6.09
C ASN A 121 -17.52 18.58 -5.64
N HIS A 122 -18.36 17.56 -5.86
CA HIS A 122 -18.14 16.16 -5.47
C HIS A 122 -17.98 15.93 -3.96
N ILE A 123 -18.51 16.85 -3.15
CA ILE A 123 -18.56 16.73 -1.69
C ILE A 123 -19.83 15.95 -1.31
N PRO A 124 -19.74 14.88 -0.50
CA PRO A 124 -20.88 14.10 -0.05
C PRO A 124 -21.72 14.84 0.99
N ILE A 125 -23.02 14.89 0.77
CA ILE A 125 -24.03 15.41 1.69
C ILE A 125 -24.99 14.28 2.05
N LEU A 126 -25.26 14.10 3.33
CA LEU A 126 -26.23 13.12 3.80
C LEU A 126 -27.66 13.67 3.59
N LEU A 127 -28.46 13.01 2.75
CA LEU A 127 -29.86 13.38 2.51
C LEU A 127 -30.80 12.72 3.53
N SER A 128 -30.64 11.41 3.72
CA SER A 128 -31.48 10.65 4.64
C SER A 128 -30.75 9.42 5.15
N LEU A 129 -31.02 9.10 6.41
CA LEU A 129 -30.61 7.86 7.05
C LEU A 129 -31.85 7.04 7.37
N TYR A 130 -31.85 5.77 7.00
CA TYR A 130 -32.84 4.80 7.44
C TYR A 130 -32.19 3.78 8.37
N MET A 131 -32.81 3.53 9.51
CA MET A 131 -32.42 2.50 10.47
C MET A 131 -33.61 1.58 10.68
N ASN A 132 -33.46 0.27 10.43
CA ASN A 132 -34.56 -0.70 10.51
C ASN A 132 -35.83 -0.25 9.75
N ASN A 133 -35.67 0.31 8.55
CA ASN A 133 -36.75 0.89 7.71
C ASN A 133 -37.45 2.14 8.25
N GLU A 134 -37.01 2.70 9.38
CA GLU A 134 -37.49 3.99 9.88
C GLU A 134 -36.53 5.12 9.50
N LYS A 135 -37.09 6.24 9.01
CA LYS A 135 -36.30 7.43 8.68
C LYS A 135 -35.82 8.09 9.96
N PHE A 136 -34.51 8.08 10.18
CA PHE A 136 -33.90 8.66 11.36
C PHE A 136 -33.54 10.13 11.11
N LYS A 137 -34.01 11.02 11.98
CA LYS A 137 -33.68 12.44 11.91
C LYS A 137 -32.29 12.65 12.52
N VAL A 138 -31.31 12.94 11.66
CA VAL A 138 -29.94 13.24 12.07
C VAL A 138 -29.84 14.73 12.36
N ASN A 139 -29.55 15.11 13.61
CA ASN A 139 -29.39 16.52 13.99
C ASN A 139 -28.03 17.08 13.57
N GLU A 140 -26.97 16.28 13.72
CA GLU A 140 -25.61 16.64 13.33
C GLU A 140 -24.89 15.41 12.75
N TYR A 141 -24.16 15.63 11.65
CA TYR A 141 -23.27 14.63 11.07
C TYR A 141 -21.93 15.26 10.71
N GLN A 142 -20.87 14.47 10.74
CA GLN A 142 -19.51 14.88 10.41
C GLN A 142 -19.01 14.03 9.26
N VAL A 143 -18.47 14.66 8.22
CA VAL A 143 -17.77 13.97 7.14
C VAL A 143 -16.28 14.13 7.36
N ILE A 144 -15.57 13.02 7.55
CA ILE A 144 -14.13 12.99 7.77
C ILE A 144 -13.49 12.42 6.51
N PHE A 145 -12.78 13.27 5.78
CA PHE A 145 -12.06 12.83 4.60
C PHE A 145 -10.77 12.11 4.98
N TYR A 146 -10.49 10.99 4.32
CA TYR A 146 -9.24 10.28 4.47
C TYR A 146 -8.61 10.00 3.11
N ASP A 147 -7.28 10.02 3.05
CA ASP A 147 -6.54 9.54 1.89
C ASP A 147 -6.33 8.02 2.03
N GLN A 148 -6.70 7.28 1.00
CA GLN A 148 -6.67 5.83 1.04
C GLN A 148 -5.22 5.33 1.08
N PRO A 149 -4.79 4.60 2.13
CA PRO A 149 -3.41 4.13 2.22
C PRO A 149 -3.15 3.04 1.18
N ASN A 150 -2.04 3.19 0.43
CA ASN A 150 -1.64 2.20 -0.57
C ASN A 150 -0.66 1.16 0.02
N PRO A 151 -1.08 -0.10 0.22
CA PRO A 151 -0.22 -1.16 0.76
C PRO A 151 0.93 -1.51 -0.20
N LYS A 152 0.80 -1.30 -1.52
CA LYS A 152 1.91 -1.50 -2.48
C LYS A 152 3.05 -0.50 -2.26
N ARG A 153 2.76 0.65 -1.64
CA ARG A 153 3.72 1.68 -1.22
C ARG A 153 4.06 1.61 0.26
N LEU A 154 3.63 0.54 0.96
CA LEU A 154 3.85 0.35 2.40
C LEU A 154 3.24 1.48 3.25
N GLN A 155 2.14 2.06 2.79
CA GLN A 155 1.40 3.06 3.56
C GLN A 155 0.41 2.39 4.50
N PHE A 156 0.29 2.92 5.71
CA PHE A 156 -0.64 2.45 6.74
C PHE A 156 -0.90 3.59 7.74
N LEU A 157 -2.13 3.68 8.27
CA LEU A 157 -2.53 4.64 9.29
C LEU A 157 -2.67 3.96 10.65
N ALA A 158 -1.92 4.43 11.65
CA ALA A 158 -1.95 3.91 13.01
C ALA A 158 -2.22 5.03 14.02
N LEU A 159 -2.80 4.69 15.17
CA LEU A 159 -2.94 5.62 16.30
C LEU A 159 -1.61 5.90 16.99
N ASN A 160 -0.81 4.85 17.13
CA ASN A 160 0.45 4.89 17.83
C ASN A 160 1.60 5.03 16.81
N PRO A 161 2.70 5.70 17.18
CA PRO A 161 3.89 5.77 16.35
C PRO A 161 4.45 4.36 16.06
N LEU A 162 5.34 4.26 15.08
CA LEU A 162 6.05 3.01 14.81
C LEU A 162 6.95 2.65 16.00
N GLU A 163 6.47 1.73 16.84
CA GLU A 163 7.25 1.13 17.91
C GLU A 163 8.26 0.13 17.31
N LEU A 164 9.53 0.31 17.67
CA LEU A 164 10.64 -0.56 17.26
C LEU A 164 10.74 -1.83 18.13
N ASP A 165 10.00 -1.91 19.23
CA ASP A 165 10.21 -2.96 20.22
C ASP A 165 9.66 -4.31 19.77
N ILE A 166 10.57 -5.22 19.44
CA ILE A 166 10.30 -6.60 19.01
C ILE A 166 10.30 -7.53 20.24
N SER A 167 10.71 -7.05 21.42
CA SER A 167 10.87 -7.87 22.63
C SER A 167 9.55 -8.50 23.11
N VAL A 168 8.42 -7.86 22.80
CA VAL A 168 7.06 -8.32 23.15
C VAL A 168 6.70 -9.67 22.52
N TYR A 169 7.32 -10.04 21.40
CA TYR A 169 6.99 -11.27 20.65
C TYR A 169 8.08 -12.35 20.70
N ASN A 170 9.26 -12.04 21.26
CA ASN A 170 10.35 -13.00 21.47
C ASN A 170 10.39 -13.46 22.94
N THR A 171 9.29 -13.99 23.45
CA THR A 171 9.28 -14.65 24.76
C THR A 171 9.31 -16.17 24.57
N PRO A 172 10.49 -16.83 24.58
CA PRO A 172 10.61 -18.03 25.39
C PRO A 172 10.35 -17.61 26.84
N ARG A 173 9.54 -18.38 27.59
CA ARG A 173 9.29 -18.20 29.03
C ARG A 173 10.52 -17.59 29.74
N GLN A 174 10.46 -16.33 30.15
CA GLN A 174 11.55 -15.66 30.87
C GLN A 174 11.07 -15.12 32.22
N THR A 175 12.03 -15.14 33.13
CA THR A 175 12.02 -15.04 34.59
C THR A 175 11.42 -13.73 35.14
N PRO A 176 10.76 -13.77 36.32
CA PRO A 176 9.92 -12.68 36.87
C PRO A 176 10.64 -11.35 37.19
N GLU A 177 11.97 -11.30 37.28
CA GLU A 177 12.68 -10.09 37.71
C GLU A 177 12.75 -8.98 36.63
N LYS A 178 12.68 -9.32 35.33
CA LYS A 178 12.69 -8.32 34.25
C LYS A 178 11.33 -7.63 34.02
N HIS A 179 10.25 -8.18 34.56
CA HIS A 179 8.90 -7.63 34.41
C HIS A 179 8.71 -6.31 35.16
N ALA A 180 9.27 -6.19 36.38
CA ALA A 180 9.05 -5.00 37.22
C ALA A 180 9.66 -3.71 36.64
N ALA A 181 10.85 -3.80 36.04
CA ALA A 181 11.50 -2.65 35.42
C ALA A 181 10.82 -2.24 34.09
N LEU A 182 10.34 -3.21 33.31
CA LEU A 182 9.64 -2.97 32.06
C LEU A 182 8.24 -2.38 32.30
N GLU A 183 7.54 -2.85 33.34
CA GLU A 183 6.24 -2.31 33.77
C GLU A 183 6.36 -0.85 34.23
N GLN A 184 7.44 -0.49 34.94
CA GLN A 184 7.69 0.91 35.29
C GLN A 184 7.91 1.79 34.06
N ILE A 185 8.70 1.34 33.08
CA ILE A 185 8.95 2.10 31.85
C ILE A 185 7.67 2.26 31.02
N LEU A 186 6.86 1.20 30.92
CA LEU A 186 5.54 1.23 30.28
C LEU A 186 4.58 2.18 31.01
N HIS A 187 4.55 2.11 32.34
CA HIS A 187 3.75 3.02 33.16
C HIS A 187 4.14 4.48 32.91
N TYR A 188 5.44 4.82 32.91
CA TYR A 188 5.90 6.19 32.63
C TYR A 188 5.60 6.64 31.19
N SER A 189 5.71 5.75 30.20
CA SER A 189 5.34 6.04 28.80
C SER A 189 3.85 6.33 28.64
N HIS A 190 2.99 5.53 29.27
CA HIS A 190 1.54 5.74 29.28
C HIS A 190 1.14 7.00 30.06
N GLN A 191 1.87 7.33 31.14
CA GLN A 191 1.65 8.52 31.95
C GLN A 191 2.04 9.82 31.22
N LEU A 192 3.06 9.77 30.36
CA LEU A 192 3.48 10.90 29.51
C LEU A 192 2.56 11.13 28.30
N ASN A 193 1.88 10.09 27.81
CA ASN A 193 0.99 10.15 26.65
C ASN A 193 -0.50 10.38 26.97
N GLY A 194 -0.85 10.69 28.22
CA GLY A 194 -2.20 11.08 28.63
C GLY A 194 -3.14 9.88 28.81
N SER A 195 -3.50 9.61 30.07
CA SER A 195 -4.15 8.39 30.57
C SER A 195 -5.68 8.30 30.34
N ASP A 196 -6.29 8.99 29.37
CA ASP A 196 -7.75 9.18 29.36
C ASP A 196 -8.48 8.78 28.05
N ARG A 197 -8.07 7.68 27.41
CA ARG A 197 -8.65 7.24 26.12
C ARG A 197 -9.18 5.80 26.12
N GLY A 198 -9.82 5.34 27.19
CA GLY A 198 -10.26 3.94 27.32
C GLY A 198 -11.39 3.48 26.38
N SER A 199 -12.25 4.38 25.89
CA SER A 199 -13.41 4.03 25.04
C SER A 199 -13.33 4.58 23.61
N THR A 200 -12.84 5.81 23.43
CA THR A 200 -12.69 6.45 22.12
C THR A 200 -11.53 5.88 21.30
N SER A 201 -10.50 5.32 21.95
CA SER A 201 -9.36 4.72 21.25
C SER A 201 -9.75 3.46 20.48
N THR A 202 -10.61 2.61 21.08
CA THR A 202 -11.01 1.34 20.47
C THR A 202 -11.87 1.50 19.24
N ASP A 203 -12.68 2.57 19.17
CA ASP A 203 -13.56 2.80 18.01
C ASP A 203 -12.81 3.43 16.85
N LEU A 204 -11.92 4.38 17.12
CA LEU A 204 -11.03 4.93 16.10
C LEU A 204 -10.04 3.88 15.58
N GLU A 205 -9.57 2.97 16.43
CA GLU A 205 -8.73 1.84 16.00
C GLU A 205 -9.45 0.93 14.99
N LYS A 206 -10.73 0.59 15.26
CA LYS A 206 -11.56 -0.19 14.31
C LYS A 206 -11.75 0.55 12.99
N VAL A 207 -12.05 1.85 13.04
CA VAL A 207 -12.20 2.67 11.83
C VAL A 207 -10.89 2.74 11.04
N LEU A 208 -9.75 2.91 11.72
CA LEU A 208 -8.46 2.93 11.05
C LEU A 208 -8.14 1.58 10.40
N ILE A 209 -8.46 0.46 11.05
CA ILE A 209 -8.35 -0.86 10.46
C ILE A 209 -9.19 -0.95 9.16
N GLN A 210 -10.43 -0.44 9.17
CA GLN A 210 -11.31 -0.39 8.00
C GLN A 210 -10.75 0.50 6.88
N ILE A 211 -10.26 1.70 7.23
CA ILE A 211 -9.59 2.61 6.29
C ILE A 211 -8.38 1.92 5.64
N ASN A 212 -7.55 1.25 6.43
CA ASN A 212 -6.38 0.53 5.92
C ASN A 212 -6.74 -0.66 5.03
N SER A 213 -7.90 -1.28 5.24
CA SER A 213 -8.42 -2.36 4.41
C SER A 213 -9.21 -1.87 3.18
N SER A 214 -9.58 -0.59 3.12
CA SER A 214 -10.40 -0.03 2.03
C SER A 214 -9.76 -0.18 0.65
N TYR A 215 -8.43 -0.09 0.54
CA TYR A 215 -7.69 -0.28 -0.72
C TYR A 215 -7.91 -1.67 -1.32
N PHE A 216 -7.81 -2.73 -0.51
CA PHE A 216 -8.01 -4.10 -0.98
C PHE A 216 -9.46 -4.35 -1.38
N LEU A 217 -10.41 -3.75 -0.65
CA LEU A 217 -11.83 -3.84 -0.97
C LEU A 217 -12.14 -3.21 -2.33
N GLU A 218 -11.65 -1.99 -2.56
CA GLU A 218 -11.83 -1.30 -3.84
C GLU A 218 -11.17 -2.04 -5.01
N GLN A 219 -9.94 -2.53 -4.84
CA GLN A 219 -9.28 -3.35 -5.87
C GLN A 219 -10.05 -4.63 -6.18
N GLY A 220 -10.71 -5.21 -5.17
CA GLY A 220 -11.60 -6.34 -5.36
C GLY A 220 -12.87 -6.00 -6.12
N MET A 221 -13.51 -4.90 -5.75
CA MET A 221 -14.69 -4.38 -6.45
C MET A 221 -14.40 -4.07 -7.92
N GLN A 222 -13.21 -3.54 -8.23
CA GLN A 222 -12.81 -3.24 -9.60
C GLN A 222 -12.56 -4.49 -10.46
N GLN A 223 -12.26 -5.64 -9.84
CA GLN A 223 -12.09 -6.92 -10.54
C GLN A 223 -13.41 -7.64 -10.81
N LEU A 224 -14.51 -7.16 -10.24
CA LEU A 224 -15.83 -7.69 -10.56
C LEU A 224 -16.13 -7.53 -12.05
N PRO A 225 -16.63 -8.57 -12.71
CA PRO A 225 -17.04 -8.52 -14.11
C PRO A 225 -18.38 -7.79 -14.26
N PHE A 226 -18.52 -6.54 -13.77
CA PHE A 226 -19.64 -5.68 -14.14
C PHE A 226 -19.46 -5.20 -15.59
N LYS A 227 -19.71 -6.09 -16.53
CA LYS A 227 -19.78 -5.82 -17.97
C LYS A 227 -21.08 -5.07 -18.28
N TYR A 228 -21.12 -3.78 -17.94
CA TYR A 228 -22.19 -2.91 -18.43
C TYR A 228 -21.59 -1.56 -18.82
N LYS A 229 -20.76 -1.60 -19.87
CA LYS A 229 -20.33 -0.40 -20.59
C LYS A 229 -21.47 0.06 -21.50
N GLN A 230 -22.21 1.03 -20.98
CA GLN A 230 -23.12 1.96 -21.65
C GLN A 230 -22.68 2.31 -23.09
N LYS A 231 -23.53 2.00 -24.06
CA LYS A 231 -23.53 2.66 -25.37
C LYS A 231 -24.97 2.78 -25.88
N GLN A 232 -25.71 3.71 -25.30
CA GLN A 232 -27.01 4.16 -25.80
C GLN A 232 -26.83 5.59 -26.31
N THR A 233 -26.73 5.72 -27.63
CA THR A 233 -26.97 7.00 -28.32
C THR A 233 -28.11 6.75 -29.29
N SER A 234 -29.29 7.22 -28.94
CA SER A 234 -30.48 7.26 -29.79
C SER A 234 -30.47 8.57 -30.58
N GLN A 235 -30.29 8.51 -31.91
CA GLN A 235 -31.04 9.25 -32.95
C GLN A 235 -30.34 9.22 -34.32
N SER A 236 -31.15 8.90 -35.35
CA SER A 236 -30.85 8.60 -36.77
C SER A 236 -30.33 7.18 -37.08
N HIS A 237 -31.22 6.19 -37.00
CA HIS A 237 -30.93 4.75 -37.10
C HIS A 237 -30.32 4.24 -38.43
N ILE A 238 -30.33 5.02 -39.53
CA ILE A 238 -29.87 4.52 -40.84
C ILE A 238 -28.60 5.23 -41.31
N LEU A 239 -28.60 6.57 -41.34
CA LEU A 239 -27.43 7.34 -41.79
C LEU A 239 -26.31 7.37 -40.73
N GLY A 240 -26.69 7.47 -39.45
CA GLY A 240 -25.76 7.36 -38.33
C GLY A 240 -25.13 5.98 -38.22
N CYS A 241 -25.89 4.91 -38.49
CA CYS A 241 -25.36 3.54 -38.55
C CYS A 241 -24.33 3.38 -39.68
N LEU A 242 -24.63 3.83 -40.91
CA LEU A 242 -23.70 3.71 -42.03
C LEU A 242 -22.39 4.47 -41.79
N VAL A 243 -22.47 5.72 -41.33
CA VAL A 243 -21.28 6.51 -40.99
C VAL A 243 -20.54 5.89 -39.80
N TYR A 244 -21.25 5.36 -38.79
CA TYR A 244 -20.65 4.67 -37.64
C TYR A 244 -19.96 3.35 -38.04
N TYR A 245 -20.56 2.54 -38.92
CA TYR A 245 -19.96 1.31 -39.44
C TYR A 245 -18.75 1.61 -40.31
N LEU A 246 -18.80 2.61 -41.19
CA LEU A 246 -17.65 3.04 -42.00
C LEU A 246 -16.53 3.59 -41.11
N ARG A 247 -16.86 4.40 -40.10
CA ARG A 247 -15.89 4.96 -39.16
C ARG A 247 -15.30 3.89 -38.25
N LEU A 248 -16.08 2.90 -37.81
CA LEU A 248 -15.58 1.72 -37.11
C LEU A 248 -14.69 0.88 -38.01
N PHE A 249 -15.11 0.61 -39.25
CA PHE A 249 -14.35 -0.19 -40.22
C PHE A 249 -13.00 0.44 -40.57
N TRP A 250 -12.88 1.78 -40.49
CA TRP A 250 -11.61 2.49 -40.66
C TRP A 250 -10.81 2.63 -39.35
N ILE A 251 -11.47 2.94 -38.23
CA ILE A 251 -10.80 3.10 -36.93
C ILE A 251 -10.33 1.76 -36.38
N PHE A 252 -11.04 0.66 -36.60
CA PHE A 252 -10.64 -0.65 -36.07
C PHE A 252 -9.30 -1.12 -36.63
N PRO A 253 -9.03 -1.18 -37.96
CA PRO A 253 -7.73 -1.59 -38.48
C PRO A 253 -6.65 -0.55 -38.18
N VAL A 254 -6.92 0.76 -38.28
CA VAL A 254 -5.91 1.79 -37.98
C VAL A 254 -5.54 1.78 -36.49
N ARG A 255 -6.52 1.65 -35.60
CA ARG A 255 -6.29 1.58 -34.15
C ARG A 255 -5.70 0.24 -33.79
N VAL A 256 -6.13 -0.89 -34.35
CA VAL A 256 -5.51 -2.21 -34.13
C VAL A 256 -4.08 -2.22 -34.66
N ILE A 257 -3.76 -1.64 -35.82
CA ILE A 257 -2.39 -1.62 -36.35
C ILE A 257 -1.49 -0.67 -35.52
N ILE A 258 -1.94 0.56 -35.24
CA ILE A 258 -1.14 1.54 -34.47
C ILE A 258 -1.06 1.16 -32.98
N SER A 259 -2.17 0.70 -32.37
CA SER A 259 -2.18 0.23 -30.99
C SER A 259 -1.44 -1.08 -30.87
N SER A 260 -1.59 -2.04 -31.79
CA SER A 260 -0.83 -3.28 -31.72
C SER A 260 0.65 -3.04 -31.95
N LEU A 261 1.05 -2.15 -32.86
CA LEU A 261 2.48 -1.87 -33.04
C LEU A 261 3.08 -1.17 -31.82
N LYS A 262 2.42 -0.18 -31.21
CA LYS A 262 2.88 0.48 -29.97
C LYS A 262 2.76 -0.43 -28.73
N TRP A 263 1.74 -1.28 -28.67
CA TRP A 263 1.50 -2.21 -27.57
C TRP A 263 2.42 -3.42 -27.64
N LEU A 264 2.61 -4.01 -28.82
CA LEU A 264 3.62 -5.06 -29.07
C LEU A 264 5.02 -4.50 -28.89
N SER A 265 5.36 -3.38 -29.54
CA SER A 265 6.68 -2.74 -29.38
C SER A 265 6.94 -2.40 -27.91
N GLY A 266 6.01 -1.73 -27.22
CA GLY A 266 6.15 -1.40 -25.80
C GLY A 266 6.22 -2.63 -24.88
N TYR A 267 5.45 -3.68 -25.17
CA TYR A 267 5.48 -4.94 -24.43
C TYR A 267 6.80 -5.69 -24.61
N TYR A 268 7.28 -5.84 -25.86
CA TYR A 268 8.56 -6.48 -26.16
C TYR A 268 9.71 -5.64 -25.62
N ILE A 269 9.72 -4.32 -25.80
CA ILE A 269 10.75 -3.43 -25.25
C ILE A 269 10.77 -3.55 -23.72
N LYS A 270 9.62 -3.50 -23.04
CA LYS A 270 9.55 -3.67 -21.59
C LYS A 270 10.07 -5.05 -21.17
N LYS A 271 9.71 -6.11 -21.89
CA LYS A 271 10.18 -7.48 -21.63
C LYS A 271 11.71 -7.58 -21.81
N TRP A 272 12.26 -7.01 -22.87
CA TRP A 272 13.70 -6.96 -23.13
C TRP A 272 14.44 -6.17 -22.05
N ILE A 273 13.95 -4.98 -21.69
CA ILE A 273 14.52 -4.17 -20.60
C ILE A 273 14.50 -4.96 -19.29
N THR A 274 13.38 -5.60 -18.94
CA THR A 274 13.32 -6.43 -17.74
C THR A 274 14.28 -7.61 -17.81
N LEU A 275 14.39 -8.29 -18.96
CA LEU A 275 15.29 -9.42 -19.13
C LEU A 275 16.75 -8.99 -18.98
N CYS A 276 17.18 -7.94 -19.67
CA CYS A 276 18.52 -7.38 -19.55
C CYS A 276 18.82 -6.94 -18.12
N SER A 277 17.87 -6.28 -17.46
CA SER A 277 18.01 -5.90 -16.04
C SER A 277 18.18 -7.12 -15.13
N MET A 278 17.44 -8.20 -15.36
CA MET A 278 17.55 -9.43 -14.57
C MET A 278 18.87 -10.16 -14.84
N CYS A 279 19.33 -10.22 -16.08
CA CYS A 279 20.64 -10.78 -16.43
C CYS A 279 21.79 -9.97 -15.79
N PHE A 280 21.70 -8.64 -15.83
CA PHE A 280 22.66 -7.76 -15.19
C PHE A 280 22.70 -7.94 -13.67
N LEU A 281 21.52 -8.00 -13.02
CA LEU A 281 21.42 -8.29 -11.59
C LEU A 281 21.98 -9.69 -11.25
N PHE A 282 21.69 -10.70 -12.06
CA PHE A 282 22.24 -12.04 -11.89
C PHE A 282 23.78 -12.02 -11.95
N LEU A 283 24.36 -11.33 -12.93
CA LEU A 283 25.82 -11.20 -13.05
C LEU A 283 26.44 -10.47 -11.86
N ILE A 284 25.80 -9.41 -11.37
CA ILE A 284 26.26 -8.73 -10.15
C ILE A 284 26.21 -9.67 -8.94
N LEU A 285 25.12 -10.43 -8.78
CA LEU A 285 24.95 -11.33 -7.66
C LEU A 285 25.94 -12.50 -7.71
N THR A 286 26.22 -13.06 -8.89
CA THR A 286 27.23 -14.12 -9.03
C THR A 286 28.64 -13.60 -8.77
N LEU A 287 28.98 -12.40 -9.22
CA LEU A 287 30.25 -11.75 -8.88
C LEU A 287 30.35 -11.51 -7.36
N ALA A 288 29.28 -11.00 -6.74
CA ALA A 288 29.21 -10.78 -5.30
C ALA A 288 29.43 -12.09 -4.52
N GLU A 289 28.80 -13.17 -4.93
CA GLU A 289 28.96 -14.50 -4.32
C GLU A 289 30.37 -15.05 -4.52
N ALA A 290 30.95 -14.93 -5.72
CA ALA A 290 32.33 -15.32 -6.00
C ALA A 290 33.33 -14.52 -5.13
N THR A 291 33.09 -13.21 -4.94
CA THR A 291 33.93 -12.39 -4.06
C THR A 291 33.78 -12.78 -2.59
N LEU A 292 32.58 -13.14 -2.12
CA LEU A 292 32.39 -13.66 -0.76
C LEU A 292 33.11 -14.98 -0.55
N GLN A 293 33.04 -15.88 -1.52
CA GLN A 293 33.77 -17.16 -1.46
C GLN A 293 35.27 -16.90 -1.40
N ALA A 294 35.80 -16.04 -2.27
CA ALA A 294 37.22 -15.66 -2.27
C ALA A 294 37.67 -15.03 -0.93
N LEU A 295 36.85 -14.15 -0.34
CA LEU A 295 37.12 -13.51 0.95
C LEU A 295 37.10 -14.50 2.13
N ASN A 296 36.27 -15.54 2.05
CA ASN A 296 36.17 -16.60 3.06
C ASN A 296 37.14 -17.77 2.81
N LEU A 297 37.97 -17.72 1.75
CA LEU A 297 39.03 -18.70 1.59
C LEU A 297 40.03 -18.57 2.74
N HIS A 298 40.20 -19.67 3.46
CA HIS A 298 41.26 -19.81 4.44
C HIS A 298 42.58 -20.02 3.72
N LEU A 299 43.59 -19.26 4.13
CA LEU A 299 44.94 -19.48 3.63
C LEU A 299 45.45 -20.86 4.07
N PRO A 300 46.38 -21.47 3.33
CA PRO A 300 46.98 -22.72 3.76
C PRO A 300 47.64 -22.57 5.14
N PRO A 301 47.62 -23.61 6.00
CA PRO A 301 48.11 -23.50 7.39
C PRO A 301 49.60 -23.13 7.49
N TRP A 302 50.39 -23.29 6.42
CA TRP A 302 51.79 -22.85 6.36
C TRP A 302 51.96 -21.35 6.04
N ILE A 303 50.89 -20.63 5.69
CA ILE A 303 50.87 -19.19 5.42
C ILE A 303 49.93 -18.52 6.42
N LEU A 304 50.47 -17.63 7.27
CA LEU A 304 49.67 -16.78 8.17
C LEU A 304 48.63 -17.55 9.01
N ASN A 305 48.98 -18.75 9.50
CA ASN A 305 48.18 -19.56 10.43
C ASN A 305 46.72 -19.84 10.00
N GLY A 306 46.43 -19.89 8.71
CA GLY A 306 45.09 -20.26 8.22
C GLY A 306 44.00 -19.19 8.43
N ILE A 307 44.39 -17.93 8.57
CA ILE A 307 43.47 -16.79 8.66
C ILE A 307 42.70 -16.64 7.33
N ALA A 308 41.42 -16.25 7.40
CA ALA A 308 40.61 -15.98 6.21
C ALA A 308 41.08 -14.70 5.51
N PHE A 309 41.00 -14.66 4.18
CA PHE A 309 41.51 -13.51 3.40
C PHE A 309 40.89 -12.17 3.83
N LYS A 310 39.62 -12.18 4.25
CA LYS A 310 38.94 -10.99 4.77
C LYS A 310 39.56 -10.41 6.03
N ASP A 311 40.15 -11.23 6.90
CA ASP A 311 40.69 -10.80 8.19
C ASP A 311 42.11 -10.23 8.09
N LEU A 312 42.70 -10.27 6.89
CA LEU A 312 44.01 -9.71 6.60
C LEU A 312 43.99 -8.17 6.49
N SER A 313 42.82 -7.59 6.22
CA SER A 313 42.67 -6.14 6.03
C SER A 313 41.30 -5.65 6.47
N ALA A 314 41.28 -4.46 7.10
CA ALA A 314 40.03 -3.76 7.40
C ALA A 314 39.18 -3.51 6.14
N ALA A 315 39.81 -3.33 4.97
CA ALA A 315 39.09 -3.21 3.71
C ALA A 315 38.39 -4.53 3.31
N GLY A 316 39.02 -5.68 3.55
CA GLY A 316 38.43 -7.01 3.31
C GLY A 316 37.20 -7.25 4.19
N GLN A 317 37.29 -6.91 5.48
CA GLN A 317 36.15 -6.97 6.40
C GLN A 317 35.02 -6.03 5.98
N GLN A 318 35.33 -4.81 5.53
CA GLN A 318 34.32 -3.88 5.04
C GLN A 318 33.62 -4.41 3.77
N ILE A 319 34.36 -4.98 2.83
CA ILE A 319 33.77 -5.57 1.61
C ILE A 319 32.88 -6.77 1.97
N ASP A 320 33.32 -7.67 2.87
CA ASP A 320 32.51 -8.80 3.36
C ASP A 320 31.19 -8.32 3.96
N LEU A 321 31.23 -7.32 4.85
CA LEU A 321 30.04 -6.74 5.48
C LEU A 321 29.07 -6.15 4.43
N ARG A 322 29.56 -5.44 3.42
CA ARG A 322 28.70 -4.83 2.39
C ARG A 322 28.11 -5.84 1.43
N LEU A 323 28.87 -6.88 1.06
CA LEU A 323 28.34 -7.97 0.26
C LEU A 323 27.26 -8.74 1.00
N GLN A 324 27.46 -9.04 2.30
CA GLN A 324 26.43 -9.65 3.14
C GLN A 324 25.16 -8.79 3.23
N GLN A 325 25.31 -7.47 3.42
CA GLN A 325 24.19 -6.52 3.40
C GLN A 325 23.44 -6.55 2.05
N LEU A 326 24.14 -6.72 0.92
CA LEU A 326 23.56 -6.82 -0.42
C LEU A 326 22.73 -8.10 -0.65
N PHE A 327 23.01 -9.20 0.03
CA PHE A 327 22.13 -10.38 0.02
C PHE A 327 21.00 -10.26 1.04
N PHE A 328 21.26 -9.58 2.15
CA PHE A 328 20.30 -9.44 3.24
C PHE A 328 19.11 -8.54 2.87
N TRP A 329 19.36 -7.35 2.33
CA TRP A 329 18.29 -6.40 1.96
C TRP A 329 17.36 -6.93 0.86
N SER A 330 17.84 -7.75 -0.10
CA SER A 330 17.02 -8.33 -1.16
C SER A 330 16.05 -9.37 -0.60
N ARG A 331 16.53 -10.21 0.34
CA ARG A 331 15.69 -11.11 1.12
C ARG A 331 14.68 -10.34 1.98
N GLN A 332 15.12 -9.29 2.68
CA GLN A 332 14.22 -8.46 3.48
C GLN A 332 13.16 -7.77 2.63
N TYR A 333 13.50 -7.30 1.44
CA TYR A 333 12.54 -6.72 0.50
C TYR A 333 11.46 -7.74 0.12
N VAL A 334 11.85 -8.97 -0.23
CA VAL A 334 10.89 -10.03 -0.55
C VAL A 334 10.00 -10.35 0.65
N LEU A 335 10.57 -10.41 1.86
CA LEU A 335 9.80 -10.64 3.09
C LEU A 335 8.81 -9.50 3.37
N LEU A 336 9.25 -8.25 3.19
CA LEU A 336 8.43 -7.04 3.33
C LEU A 336 7.28 -7.02 2.31
N ARG A 337 7.50 -7.55 1.11
CA ARG A 337 6.49 -7.61 0.02
C ARG A 337 5.56 -8.81 0.10
N LYS A 338 6.00 -9.93 0.68
CA LYS A 338 5.20 -11.16 0.82
C LYS A 338 4.32 -11.14 2.07
N GLN A 339 4.71 -10.40 3.12
CA GLN A 339 3.90 -10.29 4.32
C GLN A 339 2.68 -9.41 4.07
N ASN A 340 1.53 -9.87 4.54
CA ASN A 340 0.31 -9.07 4.62
C ASN A 340 0.64 -7.80 5.41
N TRP A 341 0.68 -6.66 4.74
CA TRP A 341 0.97 -5.35 5.33
C TRP A 341 -0.18 -4.95 6.25
N ALA A 342 -0.14 -5.51 7.46
CA ALA A 342 -0.99 -5.18 8.59
C ALA A 342 -0.11 -4.54 9.67
N ASN A 343 -0.69 -3.78 10.59
CA ASN A 343 0.01 -3.12 11.70
C ASN A 343 0.53 -4.11 12.74
N THR A 344 1.43 -4.98 12.32
CA THR A 344 2.10 -5.92 13.20
C THR A 344 3.46 -5.35 13.54
N ALA A 345 3.90 -5.53 14.80
CA ALA A 345 5.25 -5.14 15.22
C ALA A 345 6.31 -5.77 14.31
N LYS A 346 6.08 -7.00 13.83
CA LYS A 346 6.96 -7.69 12.88
C LYS A 346 7.10 -6.97 11.53
N ALA A 347 5.99 -6.53 10.93
CA ALA A 347 6.02 -5.78 9.68
C ALA A 347 6.72 -4.41 9.87
N ARG A 348 6.45 -3.73 10.99
CA ARG A 348 7.11 -2.47 11.38
C ARG A 348 8.63 -2.65 11.53
N ALA A 349 9.06 -3.69 12.23
CA ALA A 349 10.47 -4.01 12.41
C ALA A 349 11.18 -4.32 11.08
N HIS A 350 10.56 -5.12 10.21
CA HIS A 350 11.11 -5.41 8.88
C HIS A 350 11.20 -4.16 8.01
N TYR A 351 10.22 -3.27 8.07
CA TYR A 351 10.25 -1.98 7.37
C TYR A 351 11.42 -1.12 7.86
N ILE A 352 11.54 -0.90 9.17
CA ILE A 352 12.58 -0.03 9.75
C ILE A 352 13.96 -0.61 9.45
N SER A 353 14.15 -1.92 9.67
CA SER A 353 15.41 -2.58 9.38
C SER A 353 15.80 -2.44 7.90
N PHE A 354 14.85 -2.62 6.98
CA PHE A 354 15.12 -2.53 5.54
C PHE A 354 15.59 -1.13 5.13
N TYR A 355 14.85 -0.09 5.53
CA TYR A 355 15.20 1.29 5.15
C TYR A 355 16.48 1.78 5.84
N ASN A 356 16.73 1.40 7.09
CA ASN A 356 17.99 1.72 7.77
C ASN A 356 19.18 1.05 7.08
N SER A 357 19.08 -0.23 6.72
CA SER A 357 20.14 -0.92 5.98
C SER A 357 20.37 -0.30 4.59
N MET A 358 19.31 0.03 3.87
CA MET A 358 19.41 0.70 2.57
C MET A 358 20.07 2.08 2.68
N TRP A 359 19.72 2.85 3.73
CA TRP A 359 20.30 4.16 3.99
C TRP A 359 21.80 4.12 4.22
N LEU A 360 22.27 3.16 5.05
CA LEU A 360 23.70 3.00 5.32
C LEU A 360 24.47 2.72 4.02
N VAL A 361 24.00 1.77 3.21
CA VAL A 361 24.63 1.44 1.92
C VAL A 361 24.64 2.64 0.97
N ALA A 362 23.53 3.39 0.91
CA ALA A 362 23.44 4.59 0.08
C ALA A 362 24.48 5.65 0.50
N ASN A 363 24.67 5.86 1.81
CA ASN A 363 25.67 6.79 2.31
C ASN A 363 27.08 6.38 1.92
N ASP A 364 27.42 5.09 2.02
CA ASP A 364 28.76 4.61 1.64
C ASP A 364 29.02 4.79 0.15
N ILE A 365 28.00 4.56 -0.70
CA ILE A 365 28.10 4.78 -2.14
C ILE A 365 28.28 6.26 -2.44
N ILE A 366 27.49 7.15 -1.81
CA ILE A 366 27.58 8.60 -2.02
C ILE A 366 28.96 9.11 -1.58
N ILE A 367 29.42 8.73 -0.39
CA ILE A 367 30.73 9.11 0.13
C ILE A 367 31.85 8.53 -0.74
N GLY A 368 31.72 7.27 -1.16
CA GLY A 368 32.69 6.61 -2.03
C GLY A 368 32.82 7.28 -3.40
N ILE A 369 31.70 7.65 -4.02
CA ILE A 369 31.69 8.39 -5.29
C ILE A 369 32.29 9.79 -5.10
N ALA A 370 31.92 10.50 -4.02
CA ALA A 370 32.43 11.83 -3.73
C ALA A 370 33.95 11.81 -3.52
N LEU A 371 34.44 10.89 -2.68
CA LEU A 371 35.87 10.71 -2.42
C LEU A 371 36.62 10.27 -3.68
N GLY A 372 36.11 9.29 -4.43
CA GLY A 372 36.73 8.80 -5.66
C GLY A 372 36.84 9.89 -6.73
N THR A 373 35.80 10.71 -6.87
CA THR A 373 35.79 11.87 -7.79
C THR A 373 36.83 12.90 -7.34
N PHE A 374 36.89 13.22 -6.04
CA PHE A 374 37.86 14.14 -5.48
C PHE A 374 39.31 13.68 -5.69
N LEU A 375 39.60 12.40 -5.43
CA LEU A 375 40.93 11.83 -5.64
C LEU A 375 41.34 11.88 -7.12
N THR A 376 40.42 11.57 -8.02
CA THR A 376 40.70 11.58 -9.47
C THR A 376 40.93 12.99 -9.99
N ALA A 377 40.16 13.97 -9.51
CA ALA A 377 40.31 15.36 -9.88
C ALA A 377 41.65 15.95 -9.41
N ASN A 378 42.12 15.55 -8.23
CA ASN A 378 43.34 16.07 -7.62
C ASN A 378 44.55 15.12 -7.77
N LYS A 379 44.49 14.17 -8.70
CA LYS A 379 45.44 13.05 -8.79
C LYS A 379 46.91 13.47 -8.83
N TYR A 380 47.26 14.53 -9.54
CA TYR A 380 48.64 14.98 -9.69
C TYR A 380 49.18 15.58 -8.38
N VAL A 381 48.41 16.47 -7.75
CA VAL A 381 48.77 17.10 -6.47
C VAL A 381 48.86 16.04 -5.37
N LEU A 382 47.92 15.09 -5.34
CA LEU A 382 47.94 13.99 -4.38
C LEU A 382 49.14 13.09 -4.59
N ALA A 383 49.47 12.73 -5.83
CA ALA A 383 50.62 11.89 -6.15
C ALA A 383 51.94 12.53 -5.72
N GLU A 384 52.11 13.82 -5.98
CA GLU A 384 53.30 14.58 -5.57
C GLU A 384 53.43 14.62 -4.04
N ARG A 385 52.35 14.96 -3.33
CA ARG A 385 52.34 14.98 -1.85
C ARG A 385 52.61 13.60 -1.25
N LEU A 386 52.04 12.55 -1.83
CA LEU A 386 52.22 11.19 -1.35
C LEU A 386 53.67 10.71 -1.60
N HIS A 387 54.24 11.07 -2.75
CA HIS A 387 55.66 10.84 -3.04
C HIS A 387 56.58 11.56 -2.06
N ASP A 388 56.33 12.84 -1.77
CA ASP A 388 57.10 13.62 -0.80
C ASP A 388 57.05 13.00 0.61
N ILE A 389 55.85 12.59 1.04
CA ILE A 389 55.64 11.94 2.34
C ILE A 389 56.39 10.62 2.41
N LEU A 390 56.21 9.75 1.41
CA LEU A 390 56.92 8.47 1.35
C LEU A 390 58.42 8.69 1.39
N ASN A 391 58.97 9.53 0.51
CA ASN A 391 60.40 9.77 0.43
C ASN A 391 60.97 10.32 1.76
N LYS A 392 60.22 11.19 2.46
CA LYS A 392 60.62 11.69 3.78
C LYS A 392 60.68 10.58 4.84
N TYR A 393 59.67 9.73 4.92
CA TYR A 393 59.56 8.74 5.99
C TYR A 393 60.25 7.40 5.70
N THR A 394 60.38 7.00 4.44
CA THR A 394 61.05 5.74 4.08
C THR A 394 62.52 5.95 3.77
N VAL A 395 62.89 6.92 2.94
CA VAL A 395 64.29 7.10 2.52
C VAL A 395 65.03 7.98 3.51
N LYS A 396 64.62 9.24 3.65
CA LYS A 396 65.36 10.21 4.47
C LYS A 396 65.40 9.83 5.94
N SER A 397 64.33 9.23 6.47
CA SER A 397 64.31 8.75 7.86
C SER A 397 65.26 7.57 8.09
N LEU A 398 65.48 6.70 7.10
CA LEU A 398 66.45 5.61 7.17
C LEU A 398 67.88 6.09 6.96
N GLU A 399 68.09 7.10 6.11
CA GLU A 399 69.42 7.74 5.93
C GLU A 399 69.85 8.57 7.14
N SER A 400 68.89 9.05 7.95
CA SER A 400 69.14 9.84 9.17
C SER A 400 69.30 9.00 10.44
N MET A 401 69.09 7.68 10.35
CA MET A 401 69.42 6.70 11.40
C MET A 401 70.81 6.13 11.12
#